data_AF-A0A9E0KJR6-F1
#
_entry.id   AF-A0A9E0KJR6-F1
#
_cell.length_a   1.000
_cell.length_b   1.000
_cell.length_c   1.000
_cell.angle_alpha   90.00
_cell.angle_beta   90.00
_cell.angle_gamma   90.00
#
_symmetry.space_group_name_H-M   'P 1'
#
loop_
_entity.id
_entity.type
_entity.pdbx_description
1 polymer ?
#
loop_
_entity_poly.entity_id
_entity_poly.type
_entity_poly.pdbx_seq_one_letter_code
_entity_poly.pdbx_strand_id
1 'polypeptide(L)'
;MNLIPMVVEQDGRGERAFDIYSRLLKDRIIFLGTAIDDNVANVVVAQMLYLEAEDPDKDIFFYLNSPGGHVSSGMAIYDTMQYIKPHISTVCMGQAASMAALLLAAGGKGKRFALPHSRILIHQPLGGFQGQATDIDIQAREILRLKEDLNKILAELTGQPLEKVMNDTERDYFMTSYQAKDYGLIDEIVVRKSAASGGK
;
A
#
# COMPACT_ATOMS: atom_id res chain seq x y z
N MET A 1 9.51 9.45 21.74
CA MET A 1 9.08 10.10 20.48
C MET A 1 10.32 10.37 19.66
N ASN A 2 10.42 9.79 18.46
CA ASN A 2 11.48 10.17 17.53
C ASN A 2 11.16 11.55 16.96
N LEU A 3 12.14 12.45 17.00
CA LEU A 3 12.01 13.78 16.42
C LEU A 3 11.91 13.65 14.90
N ILE A 4 10.82 14.13 14.30
CA ILE A 4 10.71 14.23 12.84
C ILE A 4 11.49 15.48 12.40
N PRO A 5 12.48 15.37 11.49
CA PRO A 5 13.23 16.51 11.02
C PRO A 5 12.34 17.55 10.33
N MET A 6 12.67 18.82 10.58
CA MET A 6 12.04 19.97 9.92
C MET A 6 12.89 20.44 8.74
N VAL A 7 12.24 20.93 7.70
CA VAL A 7 12.83 21.56 6.53
C VAL A 7 12.27 22.97 6.38
N VAL A 8 13.11 23.92 5.95
CA VAL A 8 12.71 25.31 5.68
C VAL A 8 12.77 25.55 4.18
N GLU A 9 11.66 25.99 3.61
CA GLU A 9 11.60 26.48 2.23
C GLU A 9 11.52 28.00 2.24
N GLN A 10 12.40 28.65 1.48
CA GLN A 10 12.26 30.06 1.11
C GLN A 10 11.50 30.13 -0.21
N ASP A 11 10.32 30.73 -0.19
CA ASP A 11 9.67 31.21 -1.40
C ASP A 11 9.79 32.75 -1.47
N GLY A 12 9.47 33.35 -2.62
CA GLY A 12 9.55 34.80 -2.80
C GLY A 12 8.65 35.64 -1.86
N ARG A 13 7.85 35.00 -1.00
CA ARG A 13 6.96 35.62 -0.01
C ARG A 13 7.38 35.36 1.44
N GLY A 14 8.40 34.54 1.69
CA GLY A 14 8.99 34.33 3.02
C GLY A 14 9.53 32.93 3.26
N GLU A 15 9.85 32.64 4.53
CA GLU A 15 10.26 31.32 5.00
C GLU A 15 9.07 30.54 5.55
N ARG A 16 8.94 29.28 5.15
CA ARG A 16 7.96 28.33 5.71
C ARG A 16 8.68 27.06 6.15
N ALA A 17 8.40 26.64 7.39
CA ALA A 17 8.93 25.40 7.94
C ALA A 17 7.88 24.29 7.88
N PHE A 18 8.30 23.11 7.45
CA PHE A 18 7.48 21.89 7.39
C PHE A 18 8.24 20.74 8.02
N ASP A 19 7.55 19.76 8.60
CA ASP A 19 8.19 18.47 8.82
C ASP A 19 8.39 17.77 7.45
N ILE A 20 9.31 16.81 7.40
CA ILE A 20 9.66 16.15 6.13
C ILE A 20 8.46 15.46 5.46
N TYR A 21 7.49 14.93 6.21
CA TYR A 21 6.31 14.28 5.63
C TYR A 21 5.28 15.29 5.14
N SER A 22 5.04 16.36 5.88
CA SER A 22 4.21 17.48 5.40
C SER A 22 4.78 18.09 4.12
N ARG A 23 6.12 18.16 4.02
CA ARG A 23 6.76 18.59 2.78
C ARG A 23 6.49 17.63 1.62
N LEU A 24 6.60 16.32 1.84
CA LEU A 24 6.27 15.31 0.83
C LEU A 24 4.80 15.34 0.41
N LEU A 25 3.88 15.60 1.34
CA LEU A 25 2.45 15.69 1.05
C LEU A 25 2.13 16.84 0.08
N LYS A 26 2.87 17.97 0.13
CA LYS A 26 2.75 19.03 -0.89
C LYS A 26 3.08 18.55 -2.31
N ASP A 27 3.97 17.56 -2.43
CA ASP A 27 4.29 16.90 -3.71
C ASP A 27 3.37 15.69 -3.98
N ARG A 28 2.27 15.56 -3.23
CA ARG A 28 1.26 14.50 -3.31
C ARG A 28 1.81 13.10 -2.99
N ILE A 29 2.84 13.05 -2.16
CA ILE A 29 3.45 11.79 -1.70
C ILE A 29 2.91 11.45 -0.31
N ILE A 30 2.28 10.29 -0.19
CA ILE A 30 1.86 9.67 1.07
C ILE A 30 2.83 8.54 1.39
N PHE A 31 3.30 8.46 2.64
CA PHE A 31 4.25 7.43 3.07
C PHE A 31 3.64 6.51 4.14
N LEU A 32 3.44 5.24 3.80
CA LEU A 32 3.04 4.18 4.73
C LEU A 32 4.28 3.36 5.14
N GLY A 33 4.95 3.81 6.21
CA GLY A 33 6.20 3.23 6.71
C GLY A 33 6.08 2.36 7.95
N THR A 34 4.86 2.07 8.41
CA THR A 34 4.58 1.37 9.68
C THR A 34 3.58 0.24 9.48
N ALA A 35 3.35 -0.55 10.54
CA ALA A 35 2.19 -1.44 10.57
C ALA A 35 0.89 -0.65 10.40
N ILE A 36 -0.11 -1.28 9.80
CA ILE A 36 -1.41 -0.67 9.52
C ILE A 36 -2.32 -0.93 10.73
N ASP A 37 -2.58 0.11 11.51
CA ASP A 37 -3.61 0.14 12.53
C ASP A 37 -4.66 1.22 12.18
N ASP A 38 -5.66 1.40 13.05
CA ASP A 38 -6.75 2.35 12.81
C ASP A 38 -6.26 3.81 12.77
N ASN A 39 -5.25 4.16 13.56
CA ASN A 39 -4.71 5.53 13.57
C ASN A 39 -3.98 5.82 12.26
N VAL A 40 -3.15 4.89 11.81
CA VAL A 40 -2.41 4.99 10.55
C VAL A 40 -3.39 5.05 9.38
N ALA A 41 -4.40 4.18 9.35
CA ALA A 41 -5.41 4.18 8.29
C ALA A 41 -6.18 5.49 8.24
N ASN A 42 -6.62 6.02 9.39
CA ASN A 42 -7.31 7.30 9.45
C ASN A 42 -6.46 8.45 8.89
N VAL A 43 -5.17 8.49 9.20
CA VAL A 43 -4.25 9.52 8.66
C VAL A 43 -4.08 9.37 7.15
N VAL A 44 -3.88 8.14 6.64
CA VAL A 44 -3.74 7.89 5.20
C VAL A 44 -5.01 8.27 4.44
N VAL A 45 -6.19 7.89 4.95
CA VAL A 45 -7.50 8.23 4.36
C VAL A 45 -7.68 9.75 4.35
N ALA A 46 -7.39 10.44 5.46
CA ALA A 46 -7.48 11.90 5.53
C ALA A 46 -6.53 12.58 4.52
N GLN A 47 -5.31 12.07 4.35
CA GLN A 47 -4.37 12.59 3.35
C GLN A 47 -4.87 12.38 1.92
N MET A 48 -5.45 11.22 1.61
CA MET A 48 -6.03 10.94 0.28
C MET A 48 -7.19 11.88 -0.04
N LEU A 49 -8.13 12.07 0.88
CA LEU A 49 -9.27 12.98 0.72
C LEU A 49 -8.81 14.45 0.62
N TYR A 50 -7.79 14.84 1.40
CA TYR A 50 -7.18 16.16 1.27
C TYR A 50 -6.58 16.38 -0.13
N LEU A 51 -5.81 15.42 -0.64
CA LEU A 51 -5.19 15.53 -1.96
C LEU A 51 -6.21 15.51 -3.11
N GLU A 52 -7.30 14.77 -2.96
CA GLU A 52 -8.44 14.82 -3.87
C GLU A 52 -9.08 16.21 -3.89
N ALA A 53 -9.33 16.81 -2.72
CA ALA A 53 -9.94 18.14 -2.62
C ALA A 53 -9.05 19.26 -3.18
N GLU A 54 -7.72 19.15 -3.00
CA GLU A 54 -6.75 20.13 -3.50
C GLU A 54 -6.64 20.13 -5.03
N ASP A 55 -6.55 18.95 -5.65
CA ASP A 55 -6.48 18.79 -7.10
C ASP A 55 -6.87 17.36 -7.50
N PRO A 56 -8.12 17.12 -7.92
CA PRO A 56 -8.62 15.77 -8.18
C PRO A 56 -8.13 15.19 -9.52
N ASP A 57 -7.47 15.99 -10.38
CA ASP A 57 -6.96 15.56 -11.67
C ASP A 57 -5.48 15.14 -11.62
N LYS A 58 -4.79 15.39 -10.49
CA LYS A 58 -3.38 15.01 -10.29
C LYS A 58 -3.26 13.69 -9.54
N ASP A 59 -2.35 12.84 -10.02
CA ASP A 59 -1.99 11.57 -9.38
C ASP A 59 -1.51 11.77 -7.93
N ILE A 60 -1.69 10.72 -7.12
CA ILE A 60 -1.13 10.58 -5.76
C ILE A 60 -0.06 9.50 -5.79
N PHE A 61 1.09 9.75 -5.16
CA PHE A 61 2.17 8.77 -5.02
C PHE A 61 2.12 8.15 -3.63
N PHE A 62 1.81 6.86 -3.56
CA PHE A 62 1.67 6.12 -2.31
C PHE A 62 2.86 5.18 -2.11
N TYR A 63 3.75 5.54 -1.20
CA TYR A 63 4.99 4.81 -0.94
C TYR A 63 4.78 3.85 0.24
N LEU A 64 5.05 2.55 0.01
CA LEU A 64 4.79 1.49 0.97
C LEU A 64 6.09 0.84 1.45
N ASN A 65 6.27 0.84 2.77
CA ASN A 65 7.24 0.03 3.48
C ASN A 65 6.57 -0.49 4.77
N SER A 66 5.71 -1.49 4.62
CA SER A 66 4.82 -1.93 5.70
C SER A 66 4.73 -3.45 5.80
N PRO A 67 4.75 -3.99 7.03
CA PRO A 67 4.49 -5.41 7.27
C PRO A 67 3.00 -5.79 7.13
N GLY A 68 2.13 -4.83 6.76
CA GLY A 68 0.68 -4.99 6.80
C GLY A 68 0.12 -4.66 8.18
N GLY A 69 -1.03 -5.21 8.53
CA GLY A 69 -1.69 -4.95 9.81
C GLY A 69 -3.14 -5.39 9.82
N HIS A 70 -4.00 -4.61 10.48
CA HIS A 70 -5.42 -4.89 10.61
C HIS A 70 -6.12 -4.88 9.25
N VAL A 71 -6.94 -5.92 8.99
CA VAL A 71 -7.67 -6.06 7.72
C VAL A 71 -8.65 -4.93 7.52
N SER A 72 -9.44 -4.58 8.54
CA SER A 72 -10.42 -3.48 8.48
C SER A 72 -9.76 -2.14 8.15
N SER A 73 -8.65 -1.81 8.81
CA SER A 73 -7.91 -0.57 8.59
C SER A 73 -7.29 -0.54 7.19
N GLY A 74 -6.77 -1.67 6.70
CA GLY A 74 -6.30 -1.79 5.32
C GLY A 74 -7.43 -1.68 4.28
N MET A 75 -8.61 -2.24 4.56
CA MET A 75 -9.78 -2.11 3.68
C MET A 75 -10.29 -0.67 3.60
N ALA A 76 -10.24 0.09 4.70
CA ALA A 76 -10.58 1.52 4.67
C ALA A 76 -9.67 2.31 3.71
N ILE A 77 -8.36 2.02 3.73
CA ILE A 77 -7.41 2.61 2.76
C ILE A 77 -7.76 2.13 1.35
N TYR A 78 -7.95 0.83 1.15
CA TYR A 78 -8.26 0.26 -0.17
C TYR A 78 -9.51 0.88 -0.79
N ASP A 79 -10.62 0.94 -0.05
CA ASP A 79 -11.87 1.51 -0.55
C ASP A 79 -11.72 3.01 -0.85
N THR A 80 -10.96 3.75 -0.03
CA THR A 80 -10.63 5.15 -0.31
C THR A 80 -9.82 5.27 -1.59
N MET A 81 -8.85 4.37 -1.82
CA MET A 81 -8.06 4.35 -3.05
C MET A 81 -8.91 4.17 -4.31
N GLN A 82 -9.98 3.38 -4.22
CA GLN A 82 -10.91 3.16 -5.33
C GLN A 82 -11.99 4.24 -5.45
N TYR A 83 -12.32 4.91 -4.34
CA TYR A 83 -13.36 5.93 -4.26
C TYR A 83 -12.92 7.26 -4.86
N ILE A 84 -11.69 7.70 -4.57
CA ILE A 84 -11.24 9.02 -4.97
C ILE A 84 -10.95 9.12 -6.46
N LYS A 85 -11.12 10.32 -7.04
CA LYS A 85 -10.88 10.55 -8.47
C LYS A 85 -9.40 10.44 -8.91
N PRO A 86 -8.41 10.93 -8.15
CA PRO A 86 -7.00 10.80 -8.51
C PRO A 86 -6.57 9.35 -8.76
N HIS A 87 -5.76 9.11 -9.79
CA HIS A 87 -5.05 7.83 -9.88
C HIS A 87 -3.98 7.73 -8.80
N ILE A 88 -3.83 6.55 -8.23
CA ILE A 88 -2.83 6.30 -7.19
C ILE A 88 -1.70 5.46 -7.77
N SER A 89 -0.50 6.02 -7.77
CA SER A 89 0.73 5.30 -8.09
C SER A 89 1.31 4.70 -6.81
N THR A 90 1.47 3.38 -6.76
CA THR A 90 2.00 2.69 -5.60
C THR A 90 3.47 2.31 -5.81
N VAL A 91 4.30 2.47 -4.77
CA VAL A 91 5.73 2.13 -4.84
C VAL A 91 6.17 1.36 -3.59
N CYS A 92 6.58 0.10 -3.75
CA CYS A 92 7.15 -0.68 -2.66
C CYS A 92 8.64 -0.35 -2.44
N MET A 93 8.95 0.15 -1.24
CA MET A 93 10.29 0.58 -0.81
C MET A 93 10.78 -0.24 0.39
N GLY A 94 11.14 -1.50 0.15
CA GLY A 94 11.63 -2.41 1.19
C GLY A 94 10.70 -3.60 1.37
N GLN A 95 9.50 -3.39 1.93
CA GLN A 95 8.50 -4.46 1.99
C GLN A 95 7.06 -4.00 1.80
N ALA A 96 6.26 -4.88 1.21
CA ALA A 96 4.80 -4.81 1.22
C ALA A 96 4.27 -6.21 1.56
N ALA A 97 3.85 -6.40 2.80
CA ALA A 97 3.36 -7.69 3.29
C ALA A 97 1.88 -7.63 3.68
N SER A 98 1.17 -8.75 3.52
CA SER A 98 -0.24 -8.87 3.92
C SER A 98 -1.09 -7.74 3.30
N MET A 99 -1.83 -6.98 4.10
CA MET A 99 -2.60 -5.82 3.63
C MET A 99 -1.77 -4.80 2.84
N ALA A 100 -0.48 -4.62 3.14
CA ALA A 100 0.35 -3.71 2.34
C ALA A 100 0.61 -4.24 0.92
N ALA A 101 0.65 -5.57 0.72
CA ALA A 101 0.76 -6.17 -0.61
C ALA A 101 -0.53 -5.96 -1.43
N LEU A 102 -1.69 -6.08 -0.79
CA LEU A 102 -2.97 -5.76 -1.42
C LEU A 102 -3.05 -4.28 -1.82
N LEU A 103 -2.68 -3.37 -0.91
CA LEU A 103 -2.66 -1.94 -1.20
C LEU A 103 -1.64 -1.59 -2.31
N LEU A 104 -0.48 -2.25 -2.34
CA LEU A 104 0.46 -2.12 -3.45
C LEU A 104 -0.18 -2.51 -4.79
N ALA A 105 -0.87 -3.65 -4.83
CA ALA A 105 -1.53 -4.16 -6.03
C ALA A 105 -2.74 -3.31 -6.46
N ALA A 106 -3.35 -2.57 -5.53
CA ALA A 106 -4.52 -1.71 -5.72
C ALA A 106 -4.21 -0.36 -6.36
N GLY A 107 -2.94 -0.05 -6.61
CA GLY A 107 -2.56 1.12 -7.41
C GLY A 107 -3.12 1.06 -8.83
N GLY A 108 -3.21 2.21 -9.48
CA GLY A 108 -3.70 2.31 -10.85
C GLY A 108 -2.90 1.42 -11.81
N LYS A 109 -3.59 0.77 -12.75
CA LYS A 109 -2.96 -0.13 -13.73
C LYS A 109 -1.84 0.59 -14.51
N GLY A 110 -0.66 -0.01 -14.56
CA GLY A 110 0.54 0.59 -15.15
C GLY A 110 1.28 1.58 -14.24
N LYS A 111 0.82 1.77 -12.99
CA LYS A 111 1.39 2.70 -12.01
C LYS A 111 1.77 2.02 -10.68
N ARG A 112 1.93 0.70 -10.68
CA ARG A 112 2.34 -0.10 -9.52
C ARG A 112 3.82 -0.48 -9.64
N PHE A 113 4.62 -0.13 -8.66
CA PHE A 113 6.07 -0.20 -8.77
C PHE A 113 6.72 -0.84 -7.54
N ALA A 114 7.91 -1.41 -7.72
CA ALA A 114 8.78 -1.78 -6.61
C ALA A 114 10.25 -1.47 -6.90
N LEU A 115 11.02 -1.26 -5.84
CA LEU A 115 12.48 -1.24 -5.93
C LEU A 115 13.05 -2.66 -6.07
N PRO A 116 14.27 -2.84 -6.63
CA PRO A 116 14.79 -4.17 -6.97
C PRO A 116 14.89 -5.15 -5.81
N HIS A 117 15.23 -4.67 -4.61
CA HIS A 117 15.39 -5.49 -3.41
C HIS A 117 14.17 -5.48 -2.49
N SER A 118 13.05 -4.92 -2.95
CA SER A 118 11.81 -5.00 -2.20
C SER A 118 11.31 -6.44 -2.15
N ARG A 119 10.72 -6.82 -1.01
CA ARG A 119 10.04 -8.10 -0.81
C ARG A 119 8.53 -7.89 -0.71
N ILE A 120 7.77 -8.75 -1.39
CA ILE A 120 6.31 -8.74 -1.34
C ILE A 120 5.87 -10.06 -0.70
N LEU A 121 4.92 -10.00 0.23
CA LEU A 121 4.38 -11.18 0.91
C LEU A 121 2.85 -11.16 0.83
N ILE A 122 2.27 -12.23 0.30
CA ILE A 122 0.82 -12.49 0.39
C ILE A 122 0.58 -13.73 1.26
N HIS A 123 -0.52 -13.70 2.00
CA HIS A 123 -0.99 -14.80 2.87
C HIS A 123 -2.45 -14.54 3.25
N GLN A 124 -3.12 -15.55 3.80
CA GLN A 124 -4.48 -15.45 4.30
C GLN A 124 -4.57 -14.55 5.56
N PRO A 125 -5.74 -13.98 5.87
CA PRO A 125 -5.90 -13.18 7.09
C PRO A 125 -5.65 -14.04 8.34
N LEU A 126 -5.04 -13.42 9.35
CA LEU A 126 -4.84 -14.03 10.66
C LEU A 126 -5.87 -13.46 11.64
N GLY A 127 -6.41 -14.31 12.50
CA GLY A 127 -7.31 -13.92 13.57
C GLY A 127 -7.27 -14.92 14.71
N GLY A 128 -7.75 -14.48 15.87
CA GLY A 128 -7.85 -15.31 17.07
C GLY A 128 -8.99 -14.81 17.94
N PHE A 129 -9.83 -15.73 18.39
CA PHE A 129 -11.02 -15.43 19.18
C PHE A 129 -11.25 -16.53 20.22
N GLN A 130 -11.87 -16.16 21.34
CA GLN A 130 -12.26 -17.04 22.44
C GLN A 130 -13.63 -16.62 22.94
N GLY A 131 -14.46 -17.56 23.39
CA GLY A 131 -15.82 -17.25 23.81
C GLY A 131 -16.72 -18.47 23.81
N GLN A 132 -18.04 -18.24 23.80
CA GLN A 132 -19.01 -19.31 23.66
C GLN A 132 -18.92 -19.95 22.26
N ALA A 133 -19.40 -21.17 22.11
CA ALA A 133 -19.39 -21.87 20.82
C ALA A 133 -20.05 -21.04 19.69
N THR A 134 -21.14 -20.33 20.01
CA THR A 134 -21.82 -19.43 19.06
C THR A 134 -20.95 -18.24 18.65
N ASP A 135 -20.25 -17.61 19.59
CA ASP A 135 -19.35 -16.48 19.28
C ASP A 135 -18.18 -16.94 18.40
N ILE A 136 -17.64 -18.12 18.69
CA ILE A 136 -16.58 -18.77 17.89
C ILE A 136 -17.08 -19.04 16.46
N ASP A 137 -18.28 -19.60 16.28
CA ASP A 137 -18.85 -19.85 14.95
C ASP A 137 -19.04 -18.53 14.15
N ILE A 138 -19.54 -17.47 14.80
CA ILE A 138 -19.71 -16.15 14.18
C ILE A 138 -18.37 -15.60 13.68
N GLN A 139 -17.33 -15.61 14.54
CA GLN A 139 -16.01 -15.10 14.18
C GLN A 139 -15.32 -15.97 13.11
N ALA A 140 -15.51 -17.29 13.16
CA ALA A 140 -15.00 -18.20 12.15
C ALA A 140 -15.61 -17.94 10.76
N ARG A 141 -16.93 -17.68 10.69
CA ARG A 141 -17.59 -17.31 9.43
C ARG A 141 -17.08 -15.99 8.89
N GLU A 142 -16.88 -14.99 9.76
CA GLU A 142 -16.40 -13.68 9.34
C GLU A 142 -14.98 -13.72 8.79
N ILE A 143 -14.04 -14.43 9.44
CA ILE A 143 -12.68 -14.53 8.91
C ILE A 143 -12.62 -15.31 7.58
N LEU A 144 -13.49 -16.31 7.40
CA LEU A 144 -13.62 -17.02 6.12
C LEU A 144 -14.16 -16.11 5.03
N ARG A 145 -15.19 -15.30 5.32
CA ARG A 145 -15.69 -14.28 4.40
C ARG A 145 -14.60 -13.28 4.00
N LEU A 146 -13.86 -12.74 4.97
CA LEU A 146 -12.74 -11.83 4.70
C LEU A 146 -11.66 -12.49 3.85
N LYS A 147 -11.31 -13.75 4.12
CA LYS A 147 -10.36 -14.52 3.30
C LYS A 147 -10.81 -14.62 1.85
N GLU A 148 -12.08 -14.94 1.62
CA GLU A 148 -12.66 -15.02 0.28
C GLU A 148 -12.62 -13.67 -0.44
N ASP A 149 -13.01 -12.59 0.23
CA ASP A 149 -13.06 -11.25 -0.37
C ASP A 149 -11.67 -10.73 -0.71
N LEU A 150 -10.69 -10.89 0.18
CA LEU A 150 -9.30 -10.50 -0.09
C LEU A 150 -8.71 -11.28 -1.28
N ASN A 151 -9.02 -12.57 -1.40
CA ASN A 151 -8.56 -13.39 -2.52
C ASN A 151 -9.21 -12.99 -3.85
N LYS A 152 -10.51 -12.63 -3.85
CA LYS A 152 -11.19 -12.09 -5.02
C LYS A 152 -10.57 -10.77 -5.47
N ILE A 153 -10.35 -9.85 -4.53
CA ILE A 153 -9.70 -8.56 -4.80
C ILE A 153 -8.30 -8.78 -5.40
N LEU A 154 -7.46 -9.61 -4.76
CA LEU A 154 -6.13 -9.90 -5.28
C LEU A 154 -6.16 -10.55 -6.66
N ALA A 155 -7.08 -11.49 -6.91
CA ALA A 155 -7.24 -12.11 -8.23
C ALA A 155 -7.60 -11.05 -9.30
N GLU A 156 -8.51 -10.13 -8.98
CA GLU A 156 -8.93 -9.07 -9.89
C GLU A 156 -7.81 -8.06 -10.18
N LEU A 157 -7.07 -7.63 -9.15
CA LEU A 157 -5.94 -6.70 -9.26
C LEU A 157 -4.74 -7.30 -10.02
N THR A 158 -4.49 -8.60 -9.85
CA THR A 158 -3.33 -9.28 -10.45
C THR A 158 -3.63 -9.88 -11.83
N GLY A 159 -4.91 -10.17 -12.11
CA GLY A 159 -5.32 -10.96 -13.27
C GLY A 159 -5.04 -12.45 -13.15
N GLN A 160 -4.60 -12.95 -11.98
CA GLN A 160 -4.41 -14.38 -11.74
C GLN A 160 -5.77 -15.08 -11.55
N PRO A 161 -5.90 -16.36 -11.92
CA PRO A 161 -7.09 -17.15 -11.58
C PRO A 161 -7.31 -17.18 -10.06
N LEU A 162 -8.56 -17.05 -9.61
CA LEU A 162 -8.91 -17.05 -8.19
C LEU A 162 -8.37 -18.29 -7.45
N GLU A 163 -8.48 -19.47 -8.05
CA GLU A 163 -7.98 -20.73 -7.47
C GLU A 163 -6.47 -20.67 -7.21
N LYS A 164 -5.69 -20.04 -8.10
CA LYS A 164 -4.26 -19.86 -7.91
C LYS A 164 -3.97 -18.93 -6.74
N VAL A 165 -4.66 -17.79 -6.65
CA VAL A 165 -4.51 -16.85 -5.53
C VAL A 165 -4.88 -17.51 -4.19
N MET A 166 -5.94 -18.33 -4.16
CA MET A 166 -6.33 -19.08 -2.96
C MET A 166 -5.22 -20.04 -2.51
N ASN A 167 -4.61 -20.77 -3.45
CA ASN A 167 -3.52 -21.69 -3.14
C ASN A 167 -2.25 -20.94 -2.68
N ASP A 168 -1.89 -19.88 -3.40
CA ASP A 168 -0.67 -19.10 -3.16
C ASP A 168 -0.76 -18.23 -1.89
N THR A 169 -1.96 -18.00 -1.34
CA THR A 169 -2.17 -17.30 -0.06
C THR A 169 -2.40 -18.23 1.12
N GLU A 170 -2.54 -19.54 0.91
CA GLU A 170 -2.81 -20.49 1.99
C GLU A 170 -1.68 -20.53 3.04
N ARG A 171 -0.46 -20.21 2.63
CA ARG A 171 0.71 -20.02 3.51
C ARG A 171 1.44 -18.75 3.08
N ASP A 172 2.39 -18.32 3.90
CA ASP A 172 3.28 -17.22 3.57
C ASP A 172 3.96 -17.45 2.22
N TYR A 173 3.63 -16.60 1.24
CA TYR A 173 4.23 -16.64 -0.08
C TYR A 173 5.04 -15.38 -0.36
N PHE A 174 6.36 -15.52 -0.19
CA PHE A 174 7.34 -14.46 -0.40
C PHE A 174 7.75 -14.36 -1.86
N MET A 175 7.78 -13.13 -2.36
CA MET A 175 8.20 -12.80 -3.71
C MET A 175 9.26 -11.69 -3.67
N THR A 176 10.27 -11.84 -4.53
CA THR A 176 11.10 -10.71 -4.97
C THR A 176 10.28 -9.73 -5.81
N SER A 177 10.80 -8.52 -6.03
CA SER A 177 10.18 -7.54 -6.95
C SER A 177 9.94 -8.11 -8.35
N TYR A 178 10.85 -8.93 -8.87
CA TYR A 178 10.71 -9.62 -10.17
C TYR A 178 9.56 -10.62 -10.17
N GLN A 179 9.51 -11.50 -9.16
CA GLN A 179 8.41 -12.46 -9.03
C GLN A 179 7.06 -11.76 -8.83
N ALA A 180 7.02 -10.66 -8.07
CA ALA A 180 5.80 -9.87 -7.87
C ALA A 180 5.33 -9.20 -9.17
N LYS A 181 6.25 -8.78 -10.04
CA LYS A 181 5.92 -8.28 -11.40
C LYS A 181 5.31 -9.39 -12.24
N ASP A 182 5.97 -10.56 -12.30
CA ASP A 182 5.47 -11.71 -13.06
C ASP A 182 4.12 -12.22 -12.53
N TYR A 183 3.88 -12.10 -11.22
CA TYR A 183 2.62 -12.43 -10.58
C TYR A 183 1.50 -11.41 -10.88
N GLY A 184 1.86 -10.19 -11.27
CA GLY A 184 0.92 -9.10 -11.55
C GLY A 184 0.58 -8.22 -10.35
N LEU A 185 1.31 -8.32 -9.23
CA LEU A 185 1.16 -7.44 -8.06
C LEU A 185 1.74 -6.05 -8.30
N ILE A 186 2.72 -5.94 -9.20
CA ILE A 186 3.29 -4.68 -9.67
C ILE A 186 3.43 -4.71 -11.19
N ASP A 187 3.55 -3.53 -11.79
CA ASP A 187 3.72 -3.37 -13.24
C ASP A 187 5.20 -3.25 -13.60
N GLU A 188 6.00 -2.52 -12.81
CA GLU A 188 7.40 -2.23 -13.16
C GLU A 188 8.36 -2.19 -11.97
N ILE A 189 9.64 -2.49 -12.26
CA ILE A 189 10.72 -2.41 -11.28
C ILE A 189 11.51 -1.14 -11.53
N VAL A 190 11.57 -0.26 -10.54
CA VAL A 190 12.24 1.04 -10.67
C VAL A 190 13.74 0.86 -10.43
N VAL A 191 14.50 0.80 -11.51
CA VAL A 191 15.97 0.78 -11.49
C VAL A 191 16.47 2.17 -11.86
N ARG A 192 17.38 2.74 -11.06
CA ARG A 192 18.12 3.92 -11.48
C ARG A 192 18.93 3.55 -12.72
N LYS A 193 18.59 4.11 -13.89
CA LYS A 193 19.51 4.10 -15.02
C LYS A 193 20.77 4.81 -14.52
N SER A 194 21.88 4.07 -14.42
CA SER A 194 23.18 4.69 -14.25
C SER A 194 23.27 5.76 -15.34
N ALA A 195 23.49 7.01 -14.94
CA ALA A 195 23.89 8.01 -15.91
C ALA A 195 25.15 7.42 -16.55
N ALA A 196 25.02 6.91 -17.79
CA ALA A 196 26.18 6.58 -18.58
C ALA A 196 27.06 7.82 -18.51
N SER A 197 28.26 7.66 -17.97
CA SER A 197 29.32 8.67 -17.98
C SER A 197 29.24 9.39 -19.31
N GLY A 198 28.80 10.65 -19.27
CA GLY A 198 28.78 11.51 -20.44
C GLY A 198 30.19 11.52 -21.01
N GLY A 199 30.37 10.78 -22.09
CA GLY A 199 31.60 10.76 -22.83
C GLY A 199 31.72 12.08 -23.57
N LYS A 200 32.79 12.80 -23.23
CA LYS A 200 33.34 14.03 -23.83
C LYS A 200 32.67 15.34 -23.45
#